data_AF-A0A9X4MFS5-F1
#
_entry.id   AF-A0A9X4MFS5-F1
#
_cell.length_a   1.000
_cell.length_b   1.000
_cell.length_c   1.000
_cell.angle_alpha   90.00
_cell.angle_beta   90.00
_cell.angle_gamma   90.00
#
_symmetry.space_group_name_H-M   'P 1'
#
loop_
_entity.id
_entity.type
_entity.pdbx_description
1 polymer ?
#
loop_
_entity_poly.entity_id
_entity_poly.type
_entity_poly.pdbx_seq_one_letter_code
_entity_poly.pdbx_strand_id
1 'polypeptide(L)'
;MLIEQGKRLLSVMGYAYSLMPMNFPDDESWINRYGIVSELGIDLLTPVATSAGRYRFMPGPEFSPRLYRGQNKFYPRCRPSIFRGMSDVDALYWVAKSIELSAVMDRHPATSDLMAYQIEGLDFALSIEAIAQHYQYPTQLLDFSRSRDVAMFFATCVSDQAGDAFSPLQSGVAVLYTVNLRELILQRGGQSSFLPLGLEPLPRPEAQRALALRLGRGENLNDMPWVQHQKLEITPTLSRHYFEMFDGGKKLFPDNPFDGHIAALRTNRTLPLQALEFGIEQGLLPAHPEGVTGARNALKAAGYTVEYRAIDIDESVMQAAADEWAVRKLDYFSRIRIRGVADHMVIE
;
A
#
# COMPACT_ATOMS: atom_id res chain seq x y z
N MET A 1 -38.70 15.01 -18.02
CA MET A 1 -37.29 15.48 -18.01
C MET A 1 -36.45 14.36 -17.42
N LEU A 2 -35.31 13.95 -18.01
CA LEU A 2 -34.49 12.89 -17.40
C LEU A 2 -33.70 13.50 -16.23
N ILE A 3 -33.96 13.03 -15.02
CA ILE A 3 -33.24 13.45 -13.81
C ILE A 3 -32.34 12.29 -13.38
N GLU A 4 -31.04 12.55 -13.27
CA GLU A 4 -30.08 11.58 -12.72
C GLU A 4 -30.31 11.44 -11.20
N GLN A 5 -30.70 10.26 -10.74
CA GLN A 5 -30.73 9.92 -9.31
C GLN A 5 -29.60 8.93 -8.97
N GLY A 6 -29.09 9.04 -7.74
CA GLY A 6 -28.16 8.04 -7.19
C GLY A 6 -26.72 8.11 -7.73
N LYS A 7 -26.17 9.32 -7.93
CA LYS A 7 -24.72 9.46 -8.15
C LYS A 7 -23.99 8.91 -6.94
N ARG A 8 -23.09 7.97 -7.18
CA ARG A 8 -22.21 7.39 -6.16
C ARG A 8 -20.82 7.15 -6.71
N LEU A 9 -19.84 7.07 -5.81
CA LEU A 9 -18.53 6.58 -6.17
C LEU A 9 -18.60 5.14 -6.69
N LEU A 10 -17.69 4.84 -7.61
CA LEU A 10 -17.50 3.48 -8.10
C LEU A 10 -17.06 2.58 -6.93
N SER A 11 -17.73 1.44 -6.76
CA SER A 11 -17.27 0.41 -5.81
C SER A 11 -16.06 -0.33 -6.39
N VAL A 12 -15.28 -1.04 -5.57
CA VAL A 12 -14.18 -1.90 -6.08
C VAL A 12 -14.68 -2.91 -7.11
N MET A 13 -15.87 -3.48 -6.92
CA MET A 13 -16.49 -4.36 -7.92
C MET A 13 -16.85 -3.61 -9.20
N GLY A 14 -17.44 -2.41 -9.09
CA GLY A 14 -17.71 -1.55 -10.25
C GLY A 14 -16.43 -1.20 -11.01
N TYR A 15 -15.34 -0.91 -10.29
CA TYR A 15 -14.03 -0.62 -10.86
C TYR A 15 -13.48 -1.82 -11.64
N ALA A 16 -13.62 -3.04 -11.13
CA ALA A 16 -13.22 -4.24 -11.86
C ALA A 16 -13.92 -4.38 -13.22
N TYR A 17 -15.18 -3.94 -13.33
CA TYR A 17 -15.93 -3.97 -14.59
C TYR A 17 -15.58 -2.82 -15.55
N SER A 18 -14.92 -1.75 -15.08
CA SER A 18 -14.40 -0.69 -15.97
C SER A 18 -13.02 -1.00 -16.52
N LEU A 19 -12.32 -2.01 -15.99
CA LEU A 19 -10.99 -2.40 -16.47
C LEU A 19 -11.03 -2.97 -17.88
N MET A 20 -10.02 -2.61 -18.68
CA MET A 20 -9.84 -3.13 -20.03
C MET A 20 -9.52 -4.64 -20.02
N PRO A 21 -9.68 -5.34 -21.16
CA PRO A 21 -9.22 -6.71 -21.29
C PRO A 21 -7.70 -6.86 -21.07
N MET A 22 -7.24 -7.96 -20.48
CA MET A 22 -5.81 -8.19 -20.19
C MET A 22 -4.88 -8.13 -21.42
N ASN A 23 -5.40 -8.49 -22.60
CA ASN A 23 -4.68 -8.46 -23.86
C ASN A 23 -4.65 -7.06 -24.50
N PHE A 24 -5.22 -6.04 -23.87
CA PHE A 24 -5.12 -4.67 -24.35
C PHE A 24 -3.65 -4.21 -24.28
N PRO A 25 -3.07 -3.64 -25.35
CA PRO A 25 -1.62 -3.51 -25.46
C PRO A 25 -1.00 -2.44 -24.55
N ASP A 26 -1.76 -1.43 -24.14
CA ASP A 26 -1.27 -0.25 -23.40
C ASP A 26 -1.90 -0.15 -22.01
N ASP A 27 -1.14 0.32 -21.02
CA ASP A 27 -1.66 0.66 -19.70
C ASP A 27 -2.30 2.06 -19.67
N GLU A 28 -1.78 3.00 -20.47
CA GLU A 28 -2.28 4.38 -20.55
C GLU A 28 -3.19 4.52 -21.78
N SER A 29 -4.50 4.27 -21.60
CA SER A 29 -5.44 4.18 -22.72
C SER A 29 -6.23 5.49 -22.95
N TRP A 30 -6.42 5.87 -24.21
CA TRP A 30 -7.29 6.98 -24.63
C TRP A 30 -8.37 6.51 -25.61
N ILE A 31 -9.65 6.62 -25.26
CA ILE A 31 -10.80 6.27 -26.10
C ILE A 31 -11.87 7.36 -26.04
N ASN A 32 -12.29 7.86 -27.20
CA ASN A 32 -13.38 8.81 -27.43
C ASN A 32 -14.35 8.21 -28.49
N ARG A 33 -15.40 8.82 -29.04
CA ARG A 33 -16.11 10.09 -28.79
C ARG A 33 -17.29 9.98 -27.81
N TYR A 34 -17.42 8.85 -27.11
CA TYR A 34 -18.24 8.65 -25.91
C TYR A 34 -17.64 7.52 -25.02
N GLY A 35 -16.30 7.37 -25.03
CA GLY A 35 -15.57 6.21 -24.48
C GLY A 35 -14.60 6.53 -23.33
N ILE A 36 -13.69 5.57 -23.04
CA ILE A 36 -12.78 5.52 -21.87
C ILE A 36 -11.55 6.43 -22.03
N VAL A 37 -11.43 7.50 -21.24
CA VAL A 37 -10.28 8.43 -21.25
C VAL A 37 -9.49 8.28 -19.95
N SER A 38 -8.27 7.74 -20.00
CA SER A 38 -7.23 8.08 -19.00
C SER A 38 -6.39 9.24 -19.53
N GLU A 39 -6.13 10.24 -18.70
CA GLU A 39 -5.22 11.33 -19.07
C GLU A 39 -3.79 10.78 -19.10
N LEU A 40 -3.19 10.75 -20.30
CA LEU A 40 -1.86 10.20 -20.54
C LEU A 40 -0.79 10.98 -19.74
N GLY A 41 0.16 10.25 -19.16
CA GLY A 41 1.29 10.84 -18.46
C GLY A 41 0.96 11.56 -17.14
N ILE A 42 -0.25 11.39 -16.60
CA ILE A 42 -0.62 11.94 -15.29
C ILE A 42 -0.88 10.79 -14.31
N ASP A 43 -0.25 10.85 -13.14
CA ASP A 43 -0.41 9.92 -12.03
C ASP A 43 -1.76 10.15 -11.33
N LEU A 44 -2.85 9.81 -12.02
CA LEU A 44 -4.21 10.06 -11.55
C LEU A 44 -4.54 9.24 -10.30
N LEU A 45 -5.39 9.82 -9.45
CA LEU A 45 -5.92 9.18 -8.25
C LEU A 45 -7.44 9.13 -8.35
N THR A 46 -7.97 7.92 -8.45
CA THR A 46 -9.41 7.70 -8.60
C THR A 46 -10.01 7.25 -7.27
N PRO A 47 -10.94 7.98 -6.64
CA PRO A 47 -11.56 7.52 -5.42
C PRO A 47 -12.52 6.36 -5.72
N VAL A 48 -12.37 5.28 -4.97
CA VAL A 48 -13.15 4.05 -5.10
C VAL A 48 -13.71 3.70 -3.72
N ALA A 49 -15.01 3.40 -3.66
CA ALA A 49 -15.67 2.97 -2.43
C ALA A 49 -15.16 1.57 -2.03
N THR A 50 -14.52 1.50 -0.86
CA THR A 50 -13.88 0.28 -0.33
C THR A 50 -14.68 -0.38 0.79
N SER A 51 -15.60 0.31 1.43
CA SER A 51 -16.58 -0.31 2.32
C SER A 51 -17.74 0.65 2.55
N ALA A 52 -18.74 0.20 3.32
CA ALA A 52 -19.86 1.06 3.68
C ALA A 52 -19.34 2.35 4.35
N GLY A 53 -19.67 3.51 3.79
CA GLY A 53 -19.24 4.80 4.31
C GLY A 53 -17.79 5.17 4.03
N ARG A 54 -17.01 4.35 3.30
CA ARG A 54 -15.55 4.54 3.16
C ARG A 54 -15.05 4.47 1.72
N TYR A 55 -14.05 5.28 1.42
CA TYR A 55 -13.33 5.25 0.14
C TYR A 55 -11.81 5.27 0.31
N ARG A 56 -11.10 4.85 -0.75
CA ARG A 56 -9.65 4.98 -0.90
C ARG A 56 -9.30 5.40 -2.31
N PHE A 57 -8.06 5.85 -2.53
CA PHE A 57 -7.58 6.23 -3.85
C PHE A 57 -6.95 5.04 -4.57
N MET A 58 -7.46 4.74 -5.75
CA MET A 58 -6.83 3.86 -6.70
C MET A 58 -5.79 4.63 -7.51
N PRO A 59 -4.51 4.22 -7.49
CA PRO A 59 -3.52 4.82 -8.36
C PRO A 59 -3.78 4.45 -9.82
N GLY A 60 -3.53 5.42 -10.70
CA GLY A 60 -3.59 5.23 -12.14
C GLY A 60 -2.50 4.28 -12.65
N PRO A 61 -2.61 3.80 -13.90
CA PRO A 61 -3.62 4.22 -14.89
C PRO A 61 -5.02 3.67 -14.60
N GLU A 62 -6.08 4.45 -14.76
CA GLU A 62 -7.45 4.12 -14.28
C GLU A 62 -8.02 2.82 -14.89
N PHE A 63 -7.72 2.53 -16.16
CA PHE A 63 -8.37 1.42 -16.88
C PHE A 63 -7.46 0.22 -17.15
N SER A 64 -6.18 0.31 -16.82
CA SER A 64 -5.25 -0.78 -17.01
C SER A 64 -5.66 -1.99 -16.15
N PRO A 65 -5.75 -3.20 -16.71
CA PRO A 65 -6.09 -4.39 -15.94
C PRO A 65 -4.89 -5.02 -15.24
N ARG A 66 -3.69 -4.43 -15.32
CA ARG A 66 -2.43 -5.07 -14.94
C ARG A 66 -1.82 -4.50 -13.68
N LEU A 67 -1.68 -5.30 -12.62
CA LEU A 67 -0.73 -4.97 -11.55
C LEU A 67 0.61 -5.62 -11.81
N TYR A 68 1.68 -4.96 -11.40
CA TYR A 68 3.04 -5.43 -11.59
C TYR A 68 3.76 -5.63 -10.26
N ARG A 69 4.65 -6.62 -10.21
CA ARG A 69 5.58 -6.79 -9.09
C ARG A 69 6.92 -7.29 -9.62
N GLY A 70 8.00 -6.61 -9.24
CA GLY A 70 9.36 -7.04 -9.55
C GLY A 70 10.01 -7.76 -8.39
N GLN A 71 10.80 -8.78 -8.70
CA GLN A 71 11.70 -9.42 -7.74
C GLN A 71 13.05 -9.70 -8.42
N ASN A 72 14.13 -9.44 -7.71
CA ASN A 72 15.49 -9.73 -8.19
C ASN A 72 15.81 -11.23 -8.35
N LYS A 73 14.91 -12.11 -7.92
CA LYS A 73 14.97 -13.55 -8.16
C LYS A 73 13.60 -14.21 -8.02
N PHE A 74 13.50 -15.44 -8.54
CA PHE A 74 12.32 -16.28 -8.35
C PHE A 74 12.33 -16.93 -6.96
N TYR A 75 11.22 -16.80 -6.24
CA TYR A 75 10.98 -17.50 -4.98
C TYR A 75 9.87 -18.53 -5.21
N PRO A 76 10.14 -19.85 -5.09
CA PRO A 76 9.10 -20.86 -5.26
C PRO A 76 7.91 -20.69 -4.30
N ARG A 77 8.20 -20.20 -3.08
CA ARG A 77 7.20 -19.80 -2.08
C ARG A 77 7.19 -18.28 -1.93
N CYS A 78 6.39 -17.60 -2.74
CA CYS A 78 6.21 -16.16 -2.68
C CYS A 78 5.06 -15.81 -1.72
N ARG A 79 5.44 -15.54 -0.46
CA ARG A 79 4.53 -15.30 0.67
C ARG A 79 4.88 -13.99 1.41
N PRO A 80 3.94 -13.36 2.13
CA PRO A 80 4.20 -12.18 2.96
C PRO A 80 5.31 -12.38 3.98
N SER A 81 5.95 -11.29 4.41
CA SER A 81 7.10 -11.30 5.34
C SER A 81 6.78 -11.95 6.68
N ILE A 82 5.59 -11.72 7.24
CA ILE A 82 5.20 -12.26 8.55
C ILE A 82 5.10 -13.79 8.55
N PHE A 83 4.99 -14.43 7.38
CA PHE A 83 4.94 -15.89 7.26
C PHE A 83 6.29 -16.52 6.87
N ARG A 84 7.39 -15.76 6.87
CA ARG A 84 8.73 -16.24 6.48
C ARG A 84 9.57 -16.63 7.71
N GLY A 85 9.18 -17.71 8.38
CA GLY A 85 9.98 -18.28 9.49
C GLY A 85 9.91 -17.47 10.79
N MET A 86 8.89 -16.63 10.93
CA MET A 86 8.62 -15.84 12.13
C MET A 86 7.86 -16.67 13.16
N SER A 87 8.22 -16.53 14.45
CA SER A 87 7.47 -17.16 15.54
C SER A 87 6.12 -16.45 15.77
N ASP A 88 5.17 -17.11 16.44
CA ASP A 88 3.88 -16.47 16.72
C ASP A 88 4.02 -15.28 17.68
N VAL A 89 5.00 -15.30 18.60
CA VAL A 89 5.31 -14.17 19.49
C VAL A 89 5.89 -12.99 18.72
N ASP A 90 6.77 -13.24 17.75
CA ASP A 90 7.30 -12.19 16.87
C ASP A 90 6.21 -11.61 15.96
N ALA A 91 5.32 -12.46 15.44
CA ALA A 91 4.19 -12.00 14.64
C ALA A 91 3.26 -11.11 15.47
N LEU A 92 2.96 -11.51 16.72
CA LEU A 92 2.20 -10.69 17.67
C LEU A 92 2.88 -9.34 17.92
N TYR A 93 4.20 -9.34 18.14
CA TYR A 93 4.98 -8.11 18.29
C TYR A 93 4.77 -7.19 17.10
N TRP A 94 4.89 -7.67 15.86
CA TRP A 94 4.75 -6.82 14.66
C TRP A 94 3.33 -6.29 14.43
N VAL A 95 2.30 -7.05 14.78
CA VAL A 95 0.92 -6.54 14.77
C VAL A 95 0.77 -5.43 15.82
N ALA A 96 1.30 -5.63 17.03
CA ALA A 96 1.26 -4.61 18.08
C ALA A 96 2.10 -3.36 17.74
N LYS A 97 3.24 -3.53 17.04
CA LYS A 97 4.03 -2.41 16.51
C LYS A 97 3.30 -1.61 15.43
N SER A 98 2.41 -2.26 14.67
CA SER A 98 1.53 -1.54 13.73
C SER A 98 0.50 -0.69 14.48
N ILE A 99 0.05 -1.10 15.66
CA ILE A 99 -0.82 -0.29 16.53
C ILE A 99 -0.06 0.93 17.08
N GLU A 100 1.19 0.75 17.52
CA GLU A 100 2.05 1.88 17.92
C GLU A 100 2.28 2.85 16.75
N LEU A 101 2.54 2.33 15.55
CA LEU A 101 2.65 3.14 14.34
C LEU A 101 1.35 3.91 14.07
N SER A 102 0.17 3.29 14.25
CA SER A 102 -1.12 3.98 14.11
C SER A 102 -1.18 5.22 14.98
N ALA A 103 -0.85 5.08 16.26
CA ALA A 103 -0.94 6.17 17.22
C ALA A 103 0.09 7.30 16.95
N VAL A 104 1.22 6.99 16.29
CA VAL A 104 2.16 7.97 15.76
C VAL A 104 1.60 8.66 14.52
N MET A 105 1.00 7.90 13.60
CA MET A 105 0.37 8.42 12.40
C MET A 105 -0.85 9.30 12.68
N ASP A 106 -1.57 9.07 13.78
CA ASP A 106 -2.66 9.93 14.24
C ASP A 106 -2.18 11.37 14.55
N ARG A 107 -0.89 11.57 14.82
CA ARG A 107 -0.29 12.90 15.01
C ARG A 107 0.12 13.55 13.69
N HIS A 108 0.30 12.79 12.62
CA HIS A 108 0.79 13.34 11.36
C HIS A 108 -0.24 14.33 10.75
N PRO A 109 0.17 15.56 10.34
CA PRO A 109 -0.75 16.58 9.84
C PRO A 109 -1.64 16.11 8.68
N ALA A 110 -1.06 15.35 7.74
CA ALA A 110 -1.79 14.76 6.62
C ALA A 110 -2.91 13.80 7.05
N THR A 111 -2.76 13.10 8.19
CA THR A 111 -3.79 12.16 8.67
C THR A 111 -5.06 12.90 9.04
N SER A 112 -4.95 14.01 9.78
CA SER A 112 -6.11 14.81 10.16
C SER A 112 -6.84 15.39 8.95
N ASP A 113 -6.09 15.91 7.98
CA ASP A 113 -6.65 16.46 6.74
C ASP A 113 -7.36 15.39 5.90
N LEU A 114 -6.75 14.21 5.75
CA LEU A 114 -7.32 13.13 4.97
C LEU A 114 -8.58 12.55 5.62
N MET A 115 -8.58 12.39 6.94
CA MET A 115 -9.73 11.88 7.68
C MET A 115 -10.90 12.88 7.71
N ALA A 116 -10.63 14.18 7.53
CA ALA A 116 -11.66 15.21 7.38
C ALA A 116 -12.20 15.33 5.94
N TYR A 117 -11.50 14.77 4.95
CA TYR A 117 -11.87 14.88 3.55
C TYR A 117 -12.94 13.85 3.19
N GLN A 118 -14.09 14.34 2.71
CA GLN A 118 -15.22 13.50 2.30
C GLN A 118 -15.48 13.65 0.80
N ILE A 119 -15.81 12.53 0.14
CA ILE A 119 -16.21 12.51 -1.27
C ILE A 119 -17.54 11.76 -1.37
N GLU A 120 -18.58 12.42 -1.90
CA GLU A 120 -19.94 11.85 -2.01
C GLU A 120 -20.46 11.25 -0.69
N GLY A 121 -20.16 11.91 0.45
CA GLY A 121 -20.57 11.48 1.79
C GLY A 121 -19.82 10.27 2.35
N LEU A 122 -18.75 9.81 1.69
CA LEU A 122 -17.88 8.74 2.16
C LEU A 122 -16.65 9.35 2.83
N ASP A 123 -16.17 8.73 3.91
CA ASP A 123 -14.94 9.11 4.59
C ASP A 123 -13.72 8.41 4.00
N PHE A 124 -12.56 9.05 4.03
CA PHE A 124 -11.30 8.36 3.75
C PHE A 124 -11.09 7.19 4.70
N ALA A 125 -10.59 6.07 4.20
CA ALA A 125 -10.15 4.94 5.02
C ALA A 125 -8.63 4.87 5.02
N LEU A 126 -8.00 5.17 6.15
CA LEU A 126 -6.56 4.99 6.38
C LEU A 126 -6.19 3.51 6.50
N SER A 127 -5.02 3.09 5.99
CA SER A 127 -4.51 1.72 6.13
C SER A 127 -3.13 1.69 6.76
N ILE A 128 -3.10 1.54 8.08
CA ILE A 128 -1.84 1.47 8.83
C ILE A 128 -1.00 0.27 8.45
N GLU A 129 -1.58 -0.90 8.19
CA GLU A 129 -0.80 -2.07 7.77
C GLU A 129 -0.11 -1.84 6.42
N ALA A 130 -0.75 -1.10 5.51
CA ALA A 130 -0.14 -0.76 4.24
C ALA A 130 1.00 0.25 4.38
N ILE A 131 0.81 1.26 5.23
CA ILE A 131 1.89 2.18 5.60
C ILE A 131 3.04 1.38 6.22
N ALA A 132 2.77 0.51 7.18
CA ALA A 132 3.75 -0.33 7.84
C ALA A 132 4.56 -1.14 6.80
N GLN A 133 3.88 -1.77 5.82
CA GLN A 133 4.53 -2.52 4.75
C GLN A 133 5.50 -1.68 3.92
N HIS A 134 5.10 -0.49 3.45
CA HIS A 134 5.97 0.42 2.67
C HIS A 134 7.12 1.03 3.50
N TYR A 135 7.00 0.96 4.82
CA TYR A 135 8.00 1.38 5.78
C TYR A 135 8.72 0.18 6.45
N GLN A 136 8.72 -0.96 5.75
CA GLN A 136 9.51 -2.16 6.04
C GLN A 136 9.13 -2.91 7.32
N TYR A 137 7.93 -2.70 7.85
CA TYR A 137 7.39 -3.55 8.90
C TYR A 137 6.98 -4.89 8.26
N PRO A 138 7.25 -6.02 8.91
CA PRO A 138 6.70 -7.29 8.48
C PRO A 138 5.17 -7.31 8.57
N THR A 139 4.49 -7.52 7.43
CA THR A 139 3.02 -7.63 7.38
C THR A 139 2.53 -8.89 6.65
N GLN A 140 1.21 -9.03 6.53
CA GLN A 140 0.53 -10.05 5.72
C GLN A 140 0.33 -9.63 4.25
N LEU A 141 0.91 -8.49 3.86
CA LEU A 141 0.74 -7.91 2.54
C LEU A 141 1.88 -8.29 1.59
N LEU A 142 1.58 -8.24 0.29
CA LEU A 142 2.54 -8.21 -0.81
C LEU A 142 2.33 -6.94 -1.61
N ASP A 143 3.43 -6.25 -1.89
CA ASP A 143 3.43 -5.01 -2.67
C ASP A 143 3.31 -5.28 -4.18
N PHE A 144 2.43 -4.52 -4.81
CA PHE A 144 2.28 -4.40 -6.24
C PHE A 144 2.29 -2.93 -6.64
N SER A 145 2.56 -2.67 -7.90
CA SER A 145 2.52 -1.34 -8.49
C SER A 145 1.58 -1.33 -9.69
N ARG A 146 0.96 -0.17 -9.92
CA ARG A 146 0.27 0.16 -11.16
C ARG A 146 1.22 0.59 -12.29
N SER A 147 2.51 0.76 -11.99
CA SER A 147 3.55 1.04 -12.97
C SER A 147 4.44 -0.18 -13.20
N ARG A 148 4.56 -0.57 -14.46
CA ARG A 148 5.53 -1.60 -14.87
C ARG A 148 6.96 -1.14 -14.59
N ASP A 149 7.26 0.13 -14.76
CA ASP A 149 8.61 0.68 -14.56
C ASP A 149 9.01 0.63 -13.08
N VAL A 150 8.10 0.96 -12.16
CA VAL A 150 8.33 0.82 -10.72
C VAL A 150 8.62 -0.65 -10.38
N ALA A 151 7.82 -1.59 -10.91
CA ALA A 151 8.09 -3.01 -10.72
C ALA A 151 9.45 -3.41 -11.31
N MET A 152 9.82 -2.91 -12.48
CA MET A 152 11.13 -3.18 -13.08
C MET A 152 12.29 -2.64 -12.24
N PHE A 153 12.16 -1.46 -11.63
CA PHE A 153 13.15 -0.96 -10.67
C PHE A 153 13.39 -1.98 -9.53
N PHE A 154 12.34 -2.50 -8.91
CA PHE A 154 12.46 -3.51 -7.85
C PHE A 154 12.95 -4.89 -8.36
N ALA A 155 12.77 -5.18 -9.65
CA ALA A 155 13.31 -6.39 -10.28
C ALA A 155 14.81 -6.27 -10.57
N THR A 156 15.29 -5.08 -10.93
CA THR A 156 16.65 -4.88 -11.45
C THR A 156 17.60 -4.17 -10.48
N CYS A 157 17.09 -3.65 -9.36
CA CYS A 157 17.88 -3.01 -8.33
C CYS A 157 17.81 -3.80 -7.01
N VAL A 158 18.83 -3.64 -6.18
CA VAL A 158 18.88 -4.21 -4.84
C VAL A 158 19.10 -3.10 -3.83
N SER A 159 18.35 -3.14 -2.74
CA SER A 159 18.57 -2.25 -1.61
C SER A 159 19.73 -2.75 -0.74
N ASP A 160 20.35 -1.86 0.02
CA ASP A 160 21.21 -2.27 1.13
C ASP A 160 20.40 -2.94 2.25
N GLN A 161 21.08 -3.39 3.32
CA GLN A 161 20.45 -4.08 4.44
C GLN A 161 19.49 -3.17 5.22
N ALA A 162 19.75 -1.86 5.24
CA ALA A 162 18.89 -0.87 5.87
C ALA A 162 17.65 -0.56 5.01
N GLY A 163 17.77 -0.75 3.70
CA GLY A 163 16.77 -0.44 2.70
C GLY A 163 16.70 1.04 2.33
N ASP A 164 17.80 1.77 2.56
CA ASP A 164 17.90 3.23 2.41
C ASP A 164 18.66 3.63 1.14
N ALA A 165 19.48 2.72 0.59
CA ALA A 165 20.22 2.94 -0.65
C ALA A 165 19.99 1.80 -1.63
N PHE A 166 19.87 2.14 -2.92
CA PHE A 166 19.72 1.17 -4.00
C PHE A 166 20.98 1.10 -4.86
N SER A 167 21.22 -0.06 -5.46
CA SER A 167 22.24 -0.26 -6.47
C SER A 167 21.72 -1.11 -7.63
N PRO A 168 22.11 -0.83 -8.88
CA PRO A 168 21.71 -1.63 -10.03
C PRO A 168 22.42 -3.00 -10.01
N LEU A 169 21.66 -4.07 -10.24
CA LEU A 169 22.20 -5.42 -10.38
C LEU A 169 23.07 -5.53 -11.63
N GLN A 170 24.17 -6.28 -11.54
CA GLN A 170 25.11 -6.46 -12.66
C GLN A 170 24.81 -7.70 -13.51
N SER A 171 24.20 -8.73 -12.92
CA SER A 171 23.84 -9.99 -13.58
C SER A 171 22.79 -10.75 -12.76
N GLY A 172 22.27 -11.85 -13.31
CA GLY A 172 21.31 -12.73 -12.65
C GLY A 172 20.00 -12.84 -13.42
N VAL A 173 18.99 -13.44 -12.77
CA VAL A 173 17.65 -13.61 -13.36
C VAL A 173 16.62 -13.02 -12.41
N ALA A 174 15.99 -11.93 -12.84
CA ALA A 174 14.87 -11.32 -12.14
C ALA A 174 13.54 -11.91 -12.61
N VAL A 175 12.48 -11.55 -11.91
CA VAL A 175 11.11 -11.96 -12.21
C VAL A 175 10.20 -10.75 -12.21
N LEU A 176 9.48 -10.56 -13.31
CA LEU A 176 8.37 -9.62 -13.39
C LEU A 176 7.06 -10.40 -13.33
N TYR A 177 6.25 -10.10 -12.33
CA TYR A 177 4.90 -10.59 -12.19
C TYR A 177 3.93 -9.60 -12.85
N THR A 178 2.95 -10.14 -13.55
CA THR A 178 1.79 -9.42 -14.08
C THR A 178 0.53 -10.08 -13.54
N VAL A 179 -0.33 -9.30 -12.90
CA VAL A 179 -1.56 -9.76 -12.27
C VAL A 179 -2.76 -9.20 -13.02
N ASN A 180 -3.72 -10.07 -13.31
CA ASN A 180 -5.04 -9.66 -13.80
C ASN A 180 -5.85 -9.08 -12.64
N LEU A 181 -5.88 -7.75 -12.56
CA LEU A 181 -6.53 -6.99 -11.50
C LEU A 181 -8.04 -7.27 -11.43
N ARG A 182 -8.69 -7.42 -12.59
CA ARG A 182 -10.12 -7.73 -12.66
C ARG A 182 -10.39 -9.09 -12.01
N GLU A 183 -9.67 -10.12 -12.43
CA GLU A 183 -9.85 -11.48 -11.89
C GLU A 183 -9.47 -11.55 -10.40
N LEU A 184 -8.44 -10.84 -9.97
CA LEU A 184 -8.08 -10.71 -8.56
C LEU A 184 -9.27 -10.16 -7.75
N ILE A 185 -9.88 -9.05 -8.19
CA ILE A 185 -11.01 -8.43 -7.50
C ILE A 185 -12.22 -9.38 -7.47
N LEU A 186 -12.57 -9.98 -8.62
CA LEU A 186 -13.73 -10.86 -8.76
C LEU A 186 -13.59 -12.13 -7.89
N GLN A 187 -12.42 -12.75 -7.84
CA GLN A 187 -12.21 -14.02 -7.15
C GLN A 187 -11.94 -13.88 -5.65
N ARG A 188 -11.37 -12.74 -5.21
CA ARG A 188 -11.07 -12.49 -3.78
C ARG A 188 -12.19 -11.72 -3.06
N GLY A 189 -13.34 -11.55 -3.69
CA GLY A 189 -14.57 -11.04 -3.07
C GLY A 189 -14.59 -9.56 -2.73
N GLY A 190 -13.64 -8.76 -3.24
CA GLY A 190 -13.51 -7.34 -2.92
C GLY A 190 -13.21 -7.05 -1.44
N GLN A 191 -12.42 -6.00 -1.21
CA GLN A 191 -12.19 -5.35 0.09
C GLN A 191 -11.28 -6.03 1.13
N SER A 192 -11.38 -7.33 1.41
CA SER A 192 -10.59 -7.95 2.51
C SER A 192 -9.17 -8.38 2.10
N SER A 193 -8.99 -8.66 0.81
CA SER A 193 -7.74 -9.22 0.26
C SER A 193 -6.91 -8.22 -0.54
N PHE A 194 -7.46 -7.05 -0.84
CA PHE A 194 -6.95 -6.11 -1.83
C PHE A 194 -7.12 -4.68 -1.34
N LEU A 195 -6.04 -3.90 -1.32
CA LEU A 195 -6.00 -2.56 -0.75
C LEU A 195 -5.36 -1.60 -1.74
N PRO A 196 -6.15 -0.73 -2.40
CA PRO A 196 -5.63 0.41 -3.15
C PRO A 196 -4.91 1.34 -2.18
N LEU A 197 -3.63 1.63 -2.41
CA LEU A 197 -2.87 2.47 -1.48
C LEU A 197 -2.82 3.92 -1.92
N GLY A 198 -2.64 4.19 -3.22
CA GLY A 198 -2.78 5.53 -3.80
C GLY A 198 -2.12 6.59 -2.91
N LEU A 199 -2.90 7.56 -2.43
CA LEU A 199 -2.46 8.48 -1.39
C LEU A 199 -2.65 7.91 0.01
N GLU A 200 -1.58 8.00 0.80
CA GLU A 200 -1.57 7.86 2.26
C GLU A 200 -0.92 9.11 2.91
N PRO A 201 -1.03 9.29 4.24
CA PRO A 201 -0.35 10.37 4.95
C PRO A 201 1.15 10.43 4.68
N LEU A 202 1.79 9.29 4.38
CA LEU A 202 3.18 9.20 4.00
C LEU A 202 3.34 9.00 2.48
N PRO A 203 4.42 9.52 1.87
CA PRO A 203 4.51 9.66 0.40
C PRO A 203 4.89 8.38 -0.37
N ARG A 204 5.54 7.40 0.28
CA ARG A 204 6.07 6.21 -0.42
C ARG A 204 5.02 5.37 -1.18
N PRO A 205 3.83 5.07 -0.62
CA PRO A 205 2.82 4.28 -1.34
C PRO A 205 2.39 4.96 -2.64
N GLU A 206 2.28 6.29 -2.63
CA GLU A 206 1.85 7.07 -3.78
C GLU A 206 2.94 7.10 -4.86
N ALA A 207 4.17 7.40 -4.47
CA ALA A 207 5.35 7.41 -5.33
C ALA A 207 5.60 6.06 -6.04
N GLN A 208 5.22 4.96 -5.39
CA GLN A 208 5.34 3.60 -5.93
C GLN A 208 4.09 3.15 -6.70
N ARG A 209 3.08 4.02 -6.86
CA ARG A 209 1.74 3.72 -7.40
C ARG A 209 1.17 2.43 -6.81
N ALA A 210 1.20 2.37 -5.48
CA ALA A 210 1.18 1.11 -4.77
C ALA A 210 -0.22 0.52 -4.60
N LEU A 211 -0.22 -0.79 -4.54
CA LEU A 211 -1.36 -1.59 -4.21
C LEU A 211 -0.90 -2.80 -3.39
N ALA A 212 -1.64 -3.13 -2.33
CA ALA A 212 -1.32 -4.28 -1.50
C ALA A 212 -2.31 -5.43 -1.69
N LEU A 213 -1.76 -6.64 -1.74
CA LEU A 213 -2.50 -7.89 -1.69
C LEU A 213 -2.24 -8.56 -0.34
N ARG A 214 -3.30 -8.80 0.43
CA ARG A 214 -3.21 -9.67 1.61
C ARG A 214 -3.20 -11.12 1.15
N LEU A 215 -2.25 -11.90 1.65
CA LEU A 215 -2.28 -13.37 1.57
C LEU A 215 -2.38 -13.95 2.98
N GLY A 216 -3.11 -15.05 3.14
CA GLY A 216 -3.23 -15.79 4.38
C GLY A 216 -2.07 -16.76 4.63
N ARG A 217 -2.03 -17.34 5.83
CA ARG A 217 -1.04 -18.36 6.18
C ARG A 217 -1.18 -19.57 5.25
N GLY A 218 -0.09 -19.93 4.58
CA GLY A 218 -0.05 -21.06 3.65
C GLY A 218 -0.35 -20.70 2.19
N GLU A 219 -0.89 -19.51 1.93
CA GLU A 219 -1.06 -19.03 0.55
C GLU A 219 0.30 -18.66 -0.08
N ASN A 220 0.37 -18.84 -1.40
CA ASN A 220 1.54 -18.58 -2.21
C ASN A 220 1.11 -17.87 -3.49
N LEU A 221 1.72 -16.73 -3.78
CA LEU A 221 1.37 -15.93 -4.96
C LEU A 221 1.49 -16.72 -6.27
N ASN A 222 2.48 -17.62 -6.36
CA ASN A 222 2.73 -18.39 -7.58
C ASN A 222 1.61 -19.41 -7.88
N ASP A 223 0.73 -19.71 -6.92
CA ASP A 223 -0.35 -20.68 -7.09
C ASP A 223 -1.68 -20.01 -7.49
N MET A 224 -1.69 -18.67 -7.59
CA MET A 224 -2.90 -17.89 -7.87
C MET A 224 -3.20 -17.86 -9.38
N PRO A 225 -4.45 -18.16 -9.81
CA PRO A 225 -4.79 -18.32 -11.23
C PRO A 225 -4.78 -17.00 -12.03
N TRP A 226 -4.82 -15.86 -11.35
CA TRP A 226 -4.76 -14.52 -11.94
C TRP A 226 -3.34 -13.93 -11.97
N VAL A 227 -2.32 -14.72 -11.62
CA VAL A 227 -0.91 -14.33 -11.65
C VAL A 227 -0.22 -14.96 -12.86
N GLN A 228 0.56 -14.15 -13.57
CA GLN A 228 1.56 -14.60 -14.53
C GLN A 228 2.92 -14.03 -14.14
N HIS A 229 4.00 -14.72 -14.51
CA HIS A 229 5.34 -14.19 -14.30
C HIS A 229 6.27 -14.54 -15.46
N GLN A 230 7.22 -13.64 -15.73
CA GLN A 230 8.28 -13.85 -16.70
C GLN A 230 9.64 -13.71 -16.03
N LYS A 231 10.59 -14.55 -16.44
CA LYS A 231 12.00 -14.44 -16.05
C LYS A 231 12.70 -13.48 -17.00
N LEU A 232 13.51 -12.60 -16.45
CA LEU A 232 14.25 -11.57 -17.18
C LEU A 232 15.74 -11.74 -16.86
N GLU A 233 16.55 -11.86 -17.90
CA GLU A 233 18.00 -11.81 -17.73
C GLU A 233 18.43 -10.38 -17.39
N ILE A 234 19.19 -10.25 -16.32
CA ILE A 234 19.71 -8.96 -15.88
C ILE A 234 20.99 -8.65 -16.65
N THR A 235 21.00 -7.47 -17.28
CA THR A 235 22.21 -6.87 -17.86
C THR A 235 22.51 -5.54 -17.16
N PRO A 236 23.78 -5.11 -17.11
CA PRO A 236 24.14 -3.82 -16.52
C PRO A 236 23.38 -2.64 -17.16
N THR A 237 23.15 -2.69 -18.47
CA THR A 237 22.39 -1.67 -19.21
C THR A 237 20.93 -1.61 -18.76
N LEU A 238 20.26 -2.77 -18.63
CA LEU A 238 18.87 -2.84 -18.18
C LEU A 238 18.72 -2.27 -16.76
N SER A 239 19.57 -2.71 -15.84
CA SER A 239 19.50 -2.26 -14.45
C SER A 239 19.83 -0.78 -14.31
N ARG A 240 20.83 -0.28 -15.05
CA ARG A 240 21.20 1.14 -15.04
C ARG A 240 20.06 2.01 -15.56
N HIS A 241 19.37 1.59 -16.61
CA HIS A 241 18.23 2.32 -17.16
C HIS A 241 17.15 2.59 -16.11
N TYR A 242 16.67 1.56 -15.41
CA TYR A 242 15.65 1.74 -14.37
C TYR A 242 16.20 2.45 -13.12
N PHE A 243 17.47 2.21 -12.76
CA PHE A 243 18.10 2.92 -11.65
C PHE A 243 18.14 4.44 -11.89
N GLU A 244 18.56 4.87 -13.09
CA GLU A 244 18.61 6.29 -13.48
C GLU A 244 17.20 6.89 -13.65
N MET A 245 16.25 6.14 -14.20
CA MET A 245 14.85 6.57 -14.36
C MET A 245 14.24 7.06 -13.04
N PHE A 246 14.56 6.38 -11.94
CA PHE A 246 14.06 6.68 -10.60
C PHE A 246 15.04 7.47 -9.71
N ASP A 247 16.07 8.10 -10.31
CA ASP A 247 17.11 8.86 -9.59
C ASP A 247 17.71 8.08 -8.42
N GLY A 248 18.16 6.86 -8.71
CA GLY A 248 18.73 5.95 -7.72
C GLY A 248 17.73 5.46 -6.66
N GLY A 249 16.43 5.60 -6.91
CA GLY A 249 15.36 5.23 -5.99
C GLY A 249 14.73 6.41 -5.25
N LYS A 250 15.33 7.61 -5.29
CA LYS A 250 14.80 8.80 -4.59
C LYS A 250 13.38 9.16 -4.99
N LYS A 251 13.02 8.93 -6.27
CA LYS A 251 11.64 9.16 -6.73
C LYS A 251 10.62 8.18 -6.13
N LEU A 252 11.05 7.01 -5.65
CA LEU A 252 10.19 5.96 -5.07
C LEU A 252 10.23 5.94 -3.53
N PHE A 253 11.26 6.57 -2.96
CA PHE A 253 11.47 6.73 -1.53
C PHE A 253 11.70 8.22 -1.20
N PRO A 254 10.69 9.08 -1.47
CA PRO A 254 10.80 10.49 -1.12
C PRO A 254 10.95 10.65 0.39
N ASP A 255 11.84 11.56 0.79
CA ASP A 255 12.11 11.86 2.19
C ASP A 255 10.84 12.40 2.87
N ASN A 256 10.61 11.98 4.11
CA ASN A 256 9.57 12.54 4.96
C ASN A 256 10.10 12.76 6.38
N PRO A 257 9.71 13.84 7.08
CA PRO A 257 10.18 14.12 8.44
C PRO A 257 9.93 13.00 9.45
N PHE A 258 8.93 12.13 9.24
CA PHE A 258 8.63 11.00 10.12
C PHE A 258 9.51 9.78 9.87
N ASP A 259 10.29 9.72 8.78
CA ASP A 259 11.07 8.53 8.39
C ASP A 259 12.01 8.07 9.51
N GLY A 260 12.71 9.01 10.16
CA GLY A 260 13.60 8.73 11.30
C GLY A 260 12.86 8.15 12.50
N HIS A 261 11.68 8.70 12.84
CA HIS A 261 10.84 8.17 13.92
C HIS A 261 10.34 6.77 13.58
N ILE A 262 9.83 6.55 12.37
CA ILE A 262 9.29 5.25 11.95
C ILE A 262 10.40 4.18 11.93
N ALA A 263 11.60 4.53 11.48
CA ALA A 263 12.77 3.65 11.53
C ALA A 263 13.18 3.32 12.97
N ALA A 264 13.18 4.31 13.88
CA ALA A 264 13.46 4.09 15.28
C ALA A 264 12.42 3.17 15.93
N LEU A 265 11.12 3.37 15.64
CA LEU A 265 10.05 2.48 16.10
C LEU A 265 10.27 1.06 15.59
N ARG A 266 10.57 0.89 14.31
CA ARG A 266 10.80 -0.42 13.70
C ARG A 266 11.97 -1.18 14.33
N THR A 267 13.02 -0.48 14.75
CA THR A 267 14.29 -1.09 15.18
C THR A 267 14.45 -1.23 16.70
N ASN A 268 13.72 -0.46 17.51
CA ASN A 268 13.98 -0.32 18.95
C ASN A 268 13.64 -1.54 19.86
N ARG A 269 13.22 -2.69 19.32
CA ARG A 269 12.80 -3.92 20.05
C ARG A 269 11.91 -3.67 21.28
N THR A 270 11.20 -2.56 21.29
CA THR A 270 10.39 -2.08 22.41
C THR A 270 8.96 -1.93 21.92
N LEU A 271 8.01 -2.36 22.75
CA LEU A 271 6.59 -2.24 22.51
C LEU A 271 5.93 -1.47 23.66
N PRO A 272 5.20 -0.37 23.40
CA PRO A 272 4.40 0.29 24.41
C PRO A 272 3.33 -0.66 24.97
N LEU A 273 3.24 -0.75 26.30
CA LEU A 273 2.26 -1.59 26.98
C LEU A 273 0.83 -1.24 26.53
N GLN A 274 0.56 0.05 26.29
CA GLN A 274 -0.75 0.53 25.87
C GLN A 274 -1.14 0.00 24.48
N ALA A 275 -0.18 -0.22 23.57
CA ALA A 275 -0.46 -0.80 22.26
C ALA A 275 -0.82 -2.30 22.37
N LEU A 276 -0.17 -3.02 23.30
CA LEU A 276 -0.49 -4.41 23.61
C LEU A 276 -1.88 -4.53 24.26
N GLU A 277 -2.18 -3.70 25.25
CA GLU A 277 -3.47 -3.62 25.94
C GLU A 277 -4.60 -3.34 24.94
N PHE A 278 -4.49 -2.24 24.19
CA PHE A 278 -5.46 -1.87 23.17
C PHE A 278 -5.66 -2.97 22.13
N GLY A 279 -4.56 -3.56 21.64
CA GLY A 279 -4.63 -4.62 20.63
C GLY A 279 -5.39 -5.86 21.11
N ILE A 280 -5.20 -6.27 22.36
CA ILE A 280 -5.94 -7.40 22.95
C ILE A 280 -7.40 -7.03 23.21
N GLU A 281 -7.66 -5.85 23.78
CA GLU A 281 -9.02 -5.37 24.11
C GLU A 281 -9.91 -5.24 22.87
N GLN A 282 -9.35 -4.74 21.76
CA GLN A 282 -10.07 -4.57 20.50
C GLN A 282 -10.12 -5.86 19.65
N GLY A 283 -9.54 -6.97 20.13
CA GLY A 283 -9.48 -8.22 19.38
C GLY A 283 -8.58 -8.19 18.13
N LEU A 284 -7.68 -7.21 18.03
CA LEU A 284 -6.69 -7.09 16.95
C LEU A 284 -5.50 -8.05 17.17
N LEU A 285 -5.22 -8.37 18.42
CA LEU A 285 -4.22 -9.35 18.86
C LEU A 285 -4.92 -10.58 19.44
N PRO A 286 -4.34 -11.78 19.28
CA PRO A 286 -4.89 -12.98 19.91
C PRO A 286 -4.87 -12.82 21.43
N ALA A 287 -5.97 -13.22 22.08
CA ALA A 287 -6.03 -13.26 23.54
C ALA A 287 -5.01 -14.27 24.09
N HIS A 288 -4.37 -13.91 25.19
CA HIS A 288 -3.49 -14.82 25.93
C HIS A 288 -4.24 -15.41 27.14
N PRO A 289 -4.05 -16.69 27.50
CA PRO A 289 -4.75 -17.32 28.64
C PRO A 289 -4.60 -16.56 29.97
N GLU A 290 -3.42 -15.98 30.21
CA GLU A 290 -3.11 -15.14 31.37
C GLU A 290 -3.31 -13.62 31.12
N GLY A 291 -4.11 -13.27 30.12
CA GLY A 291 -4.39 -11.89 29.74
C GLY A 291 -3.16 -11.10 29.28
N VAL A 292 -3.24 -9.77 29.38
CA VAL A 292 -2.16 -8.83 29.00
C VAL A 292 -0.84 -9.16 29.71
N THR A 293 -0.89 -9.54 30.99
CA THR A 293 0.31 -9.89 31.77
C THR A 293 1.05 -11.08 31.17
N GLY A 294 0.33 -12.13 30.78
CA GLY A 294 0.94 -13.28 30.13
C GLY A 294 1.54 -12.95 28.76
N ALA A 295 0.80 -12.20 27.92
CA ALA A 295 1.30 -11.75 26.63
C ALA A 295 2.58 -10.90 26.79
N ARG A 296 2.60 -9.99 27.77
CA ARG A 296 3.77 -9.19 28.12
C ARG A 296 4.97 -10.05 28.53
N ASN A 297 4.74 -11.07 29.35
CA ASN A 297 5.80 -11.97 29.81
C ASN A 297 6.35 -12.84 28.66
N ALA A 298 5.50 -13.30 27.74
CA ALA A 298 5.92 -14.03 26.54
C ALA A 298 6.80 -13.16 25.62
N LEU A 299 6.43 -11.90 25.40
CA LEU A 299 7.24 -10.94 24.64
C LEU A 299 8.59 -10.68 25.32
N LYS A 300 8.61 -10.52 26.65
CA LYS A 300 9.86 -10.37 27.42
C LYS A 300 10.75 -11.61 27.31
N ALA A 301 10.17 -12.81 27.38
CA ALA A 301 10.90 -14.06 27.19
C ALA A 301 11.49 -14.19 25.77
N ALA A 302 10.84 -13.61 24.76
CA ALA A 302 11.35 -13.50 23.38
C ALA A 302 12.37 -12.36 23.18
N GLY A 303 12.77 -11.66 24.25
CA GLY A 303 13.79 -10.61 24.21
C GLY A 303 13.28 -9.26 23.69
N TYR A 304 12.01 -8.94 23.91
CA TYR A 304 11.43 -7.62 23.69
C TYR A 304 11.25 -6.85 25.00
N THR A 305 11.40 -5.54 24.96
CA THR A 305 11.04 -4.66 26.08
C THR A 305 9.57 -4.29 25.95
N VAL A 306 8.80 -4.42 27.03
CA VAL A 306 7.39 -4.01 27.07
C VAL A 306 7.14 -3.18 28.33
N GLU A 307 6.82 -1.91 28.12
CA GLU A 307 6.71 -0.90 29.18
C GLU A 307 5.74 0.22 28.77
N TYR A 308 5.24 0.97 29.76
CA TYR A 308 4.43 2.14 29.47
C TYR A 308 5.31 3.22 28.82
N ARG A 309 4.87 3.74 27.67
CA ARG A 309 5.61 4.77 26.95
C ARG A 309 4.65 5.77 26.32
N ALA A 310 4.89 7.05 26.55
CA ALA A 310 4.18 8.11 25.83
C ALA A 310 4.72 8.21 24.40
N ILE A 311 3.83 8.52 23.46
CA ILE A 311 4.22 8.89 22.11
C ILE A 311 4.66 10.34 22.17
N ASP A 312 5.94 10.55 21.97
CA ASP A 312 6.57 11.86 21.92
C ASP A 312 7.18 12.07 20.54
N ILE A 313 6.80 13.15 19.88
CA ILE A 313 7.27 13.54 18.56
C ILE A 313 7.72 14.98 18.69
N ASP A 314 8.99 15.24 18.34
CA ASP A 314 9.58 16.56 18.44
C ASP A 314 8.75 17.58 17.66
N GLU A 315 8.54 18.76 18.25
CA GLU A 315 7.76 19.84 17.63
C GLU A 315 8.37 20.27 16.28
N SER A 316 9.70 20.20 16.14
CA SER A 316 10.39 20.47 14.88
C SER A 316 10.03 19.47 13.78
N VAL A 317 9.83 18.19 14.12
CA VAL A 317 9.40 17.15 13.18
C VAL A 317 7.94 17.36 12.79
N MET A 318 7.10 17.73 13.74
CA MET A 318 5.70 18.09 13.48
C MET A 318 5.59 19.29 12.54
N GLN A 319 6.37 20.35 12.77
CA GLN A 319 6.40 21.53 11.91
C GLN A 319 6.91 21.18 10.50
N ALA A 320 8.02 20.43 10.40
CA ALA A 320 8.54 20.00 9.10
C ALA A 320 7.54 19.14 8.33
N ALA A 321 6.79 18.27 9.00
CA ALA A 321 5.76 17.45 8.37
C ALA A 321 4.55 18.28 7.91
N ALA A 322 4.20 19.34 8.66
CA ALA A 322 3.16 20.28 8.24
C ALA A 322 3.58 21.06 6.99
N ASP A 323 4.84 21.51 6.93
CA ASP A 323 5.40 22.24 5.78
C ASP A 323 5.48 21.34 4.54
N GLU A 324 5.96 20.09 4.69
CA GLU A 324 5.97 19.08 3.62
C GLU A 324 4.56 18.82 3.09
N TRP A 325 3.62 18.57 4.00
CA TRP A 325 2.24 18.27 3.63
C TRP A 325 1.57 19.45 2.93
N ALA A 326 1.81 20.70 3.36
CA ALA A 326 1.25 21.88 2.71
C ALA A 326 1.62 21.96 1.21
N VAL A 327 2.82 21.52 0.85
CA VAL A 327 3.27 21.46 -0.56
C VAL A 327 2.65 20.25 -1.26
N ARG A 328 2.77 19.05 -0.70
CA ARG A 328 2.29 17.80 -1.33
C ARG A 328 0.78 17.78 -1.51
N LYS A 329 0.03 18.35 -0.56
CA LYS A 329 -1.44 18.44 -0.58
C LYS A 329 -1.97 19.06 -1.87
N LEU A 330 -1.34 20.15 -2.35
CA LEU A 330 -1.77 20.87 -3.55
C LEU A 330 -1.59 20.03 -4.82
N ASP A 331 -0.41 19.43 -4.99
CA ASP A 331 -0.12 18.53 -6.11
C ASP A 331 -1.08 17.33 -6.11
N TYR A 332 -1.25 16.71 -4.95
CA TYR A 332 -2.12 15.57 -4.77
C TYR A 332 -3.57 15.85 -5.18
N PHE A 333 -4.20 16.90 -4.64
CA PHE A 333 -5.61 17.19 -4.94
C PHE A 333 -5.83 17.52 -6.42
N SER A 334 -4.82 18.04 -7.11
CA SER A 334 -4.87 18.32 -8.54
C SER A 334 -4.94 17.06 -9.42
N ARG A 335 -4.49 15.91 -8.91
CA ARG A 335 -4.48 14.61 -9.62
C ARG A 335 -5.71 13.75 -9.38
N ILE A 336 -6.62 14.18 -8.49
CA ILE A 336 -7.86 13.44 -8.25
C ILE A 336 -8.77 13.53 -9.47
N ARG A 337 -9.30 12.39 -9.91
CA ARG A 337 -10.35 12.30 -10.93
C ARG A 337 -11.49 11.47 -10.39
N ILE A 338 -12.68 12.06 -10.36
CA ILE A 338 -13.89 11.40 -9.84
C ILE A 338 -14.69 10.87 -11.02
N ARG A 339 -14.97 9.57 -11.00
CA ARG A 339 -15.93 8.94 -11.90
C ARG A 339 -17.14 8.47 -11.11
N GLY A 340 -18.24 9.21 -11.26
CA GLY A 340 -19.53 8.80 -10.72
C GLY A 340 -20.16 7.69 -11.57
N VAL A 341 -20.98 6.86 -10.93
CA VAL A 341 -21.93 5.98 -11.61
C VAL A 341 -23.36 6.41 -11.23
N ALA A 342 -24.30 6.26 -12.17
CA ALA A 342 -25.72 6.45 -11.94
C ALA A 342 -26.41 5.07 -12.01
N ASP A 343 -27.28 4.77 -11.04
CA ASP A 343 -27.88 3.43 -10.94
C ASP A 343 -29.04 3.22 -11.93
N HIS A 344 -29.81 4.26 -12.26
CA HIS A 344 -30.82 4.26 -13.33
C HIS A 344 -31.28 5.69 -13.66
N MET A 345 -31.80 5.90 -14.88
CA MET A 345 -32.47 7.15 -15.24
C MET A 345 -33.98 6.97 -15.13
N VAL A 346 -34.66 7.89 -14.45
CA VAL A 346 -36.12 7.90 -14.35
C VAL A 346 -36.67 8.99 -15.28
N ILE A 347 -37.76 8.68 -15.97
CA ILE A 347 -38.51 9.67 -16.75
C ILE A 347 -39.63 10.20 -15.86
N GLU A 348 -39.56 11.50 -15.53
CA GLU A 348 -40.73 12.27 -15.08
C GLU A 348 -41.54 12.78 -16.27
#